data_AF-K2C285-F1
#
_entry.id   AF-K2C285-F1
#
_cell.length_a   1.000
_cell.length_b   1.000
_cell.length_c   1.000
_cell.angle_alpha   90.00
_cell.angle_beta   90.00
_cell.angle_gamma   90.00
#
_symmetry.space_group_name_H-M   'P 1'
#
loop_
_entity.id
_entity.type
_entity.pdbx_description
1 polymer ?
#
loop_
_entity_poly.entity_id
_entity_poly.type
_entity_poly.pdbx_seq_one_letter_code
_entity_poly.pdbx_strand_id
1 'polypeptide(L)'
;MSNTKELRHQIRSISNTKKITSAMEMVAASKMRKAQERMMMARPYADHIQQVIDHISTAHPEYHHPFLEKRTTFKKTGLIVITSDRGLCGGLNVNLLKTAVSTINQWQKQAVTTEFCV
;
A
#
# COMPACT_ATOMS: atom_id res chain seq x y z
N MET A 1 -17.34 2.94 49.78
CA MET A 1 -18.15 3.70 48.79
C MET A 1 -17.33 4.20 47.58
N SER A 2 -16.22 3.55 47.18
CA SER A 2 -15.41 3.94 46.00
C SER A 2 -15.80 3.18 44.71
N ASN A 3 -16.21 1.91 44.84
CA ASN A 3 -16.32 0.98 43.71
C ASN A 3 -17.40 1.34 42.67
N THR A 4 -18.59 1.79 43.09
CA THR A 4 -19.70 2.12 42.14
C THR A 4 -19.54 3.45 41.42
N LYS A 5 -18.73 4.38 41.95
CA LYS A 5 -18.41 5.65 41.26
C LYS A 5 -17.35 5.41 40.19
N GLU A 6 -16.34 4.61 40.48
CA GLU A 6 -15.31 4.19 39.53
C GLU A 6 -15.89 3.37 38.38
N LEU A 7 -16.78 2.41 38.65
CA LEU A 7 -17.48 1.64 37.61
C LEU A 7 -18.28 2.55 36.67
N ARG A 8 -19.03 3.51 37.20
CA ARG A 8 -19.75 4.50 36.38
C ARG A 8 -18.81 5.34 35.52
N HIS A 9 -17.64 5.69 36.04
CA HIS A 9 -16.62 6.40 35.28
C HIS A 9 -16.04 5.54 34.14
N GLN A 10 -15.72 4.27 34.39
CA GLN A 10 -15.25 3.34 33.35
C GLN A 10 -16.28 3.14 32.25
N ILE A 11 -17.56 2.96 32.60
CA ILE A 11 -18.66 2.84 31.63
C ILE A 11 -18.71 4.09 30.74
N ARG A 12 -18.62 5.29 31.33
CA ARG A 12 -18.62 6.55 30.57
C ARG A 12 -17.39 6.65 29.66
N SER A 13 -16.22 6.24 30.13
CA SER A 13 -14.98 6.23 29.34
C SER A 13 -15.10 5.32 28.11
N ILE A 14 -15.54 4.07 28.30
CA ILE A 14 -15.71 3.10 27.21
C ILE A 14 -16.80 3.57 26.23
N SER A 15 -17.90 4.12 26.73
CA SER A 15 -18.96 4.69 25.89
C SER A 15 -18.45 5.84 25.01
N ASN A 16 -17.58 6.69 25.55
CA ASN A 16 -16.95 7.77 24.78
C ASN A 16 -15.98 7.21 23.73
N THR A 17 -15.12 6.25 24.09
CA THR A 17 -14.22 5.59 23.14
C THR A 17 -15.00 4.97 21.99
N LYS A 18 -16.12 4.27 22.27
CA LYS A 18 -17.01 3.71 21.25
C LYS A 18 -17.52 4.77 20.27
N LYS A 19 -17.97 5.92 20.76
CA LYS A 19 -18.45 7.03 19.92
C LYS A 19 -17.33 7.58 19.03
N ILE A 20 -16.13 7.75 19.58
CA ILE A 20 -14.96 8.23 18.84
C ILE A 20 -14.61 7.26 17.72
N THR A 21 -14.49 5.96 18.01
CA THR A 21 -14.14 4.95 16.99
C THR A 21 -15.22 4.82 15.92
N SER A 22 -16.50 4.90 16.27
CA SER A 22 -17.58 4.91 15.28
C SER A 22 -17.54 6.15 14.37
N ALA A 23 -17.19 7.32 14.90
CA ALA A 23 -16.98 8.51 14.07
C ALA A 23 -15.77 8.35 13.14
N MET A 24 -14.65 7.80 13.64
CA MET A 24 -13.46 7.52 12.84
C MET A 24 -13.75 6.53 11.70
N GLU A 25 -14.55 5.50 11.97
CA GLU A 25 -15.01 4.52 10.97
C GLU A 25 -15.81 5.19 9.85
N MET A 26 -16.78 6.04 10.17
CA MET A 26 -17.55 6.78 9.17
C MET A 26 -16.68 7.72 8.33
N VAL A 27 -15.72 8.40 8.95
CA VAL A 27 -14.75 9.24 8.23
C VAL A 27 -13.86 8.41 7.31
N ALA A 28 -13.41 7.23 7.77
CA ALA A 28 -12.61 6.31 6.98
C ALA A 28 -13.40 5.78 5.77
N ALA A 29 -14.67 5.40 5.96
CA ALA A 29 -15.56 4.97 4.89
C ALA A 29 -15.75 6.07 3.82
N SER A 30 -15.98 7.32 4.25
CA SER A 30 -16.08 8.46 3.33
C SER A 30 -14.79 8.69 2.53
N LYS A 31 -13.62 8.61 3.20
CA LYS A 31 -12.31 8.74 2.52
C LYS A 31 -12.04 7.57 1.56
N MET A 32 -12.41 6.35 1.93
CA MET A 32 -12.26 5.17 1.09
C MET A 32 -13.06 5.30 -0.20
N ARG A 33 -14.33 5.72 -0.10
CA ARG A 33 -15.17 5.97 -1.27
C ARG A 33 -14.54 7.00 -2.22
N LYS A 34 -14.07 8.14 -1.69
CA LYS A 34 -13.37 9.15 -2.50
C LYS A 34 -12.08 8.61 -3.15
N ALA A 35 -11.35 7.74 -2.45
CA ALA A 35 -10.16 7.11 -3.02
C ALA A 35 -10.51 6.15 -4.18
N GLN A 36 -11.57 5.36 -4.03
CA GLN A 36 -12.08 4.48 -5.09
C GLN A 36 -12.57 5.27 -6.31
N GLU A 37 -13.31 6.35 -6.10
CA GLU A 37 -13.75 7.24 -7.19
C GLU A 37 -12.56 7.83 -7.96
N ARG A 38 -11.51 8.31 -7.27
CA ARG A 38 -10.28 8.78 -7.91
C ARG A 38 -9.56 7.69 -8.70
N MET A 39 -9.48 6.48 -8.15
CA MET A 39 -8.90 5.33 -8.86
C MET A 39 -9.68 5.01 -10.14
N MET A 40 -11.02 5.00 -10.09
CA MET A 40 -11.86 4.74 -11.25
C MET A 40 -11.68 5.81 -12.34
N MET A 41 -11.59 7.09 -11.96
CA MET A 41 -11.34 8.17 -12.91
C MET A 41 -9.96 8.11 -13.57
N ALA A 42 -8.94 7.60 -12.86
CA ALA A 42 -7.60 7.44 -13.41
C ALA A 42 -7.46 6.23 -14.35
N ARG A 43 -8.41 5.29 -14.29
CA ARG A 43 -8.31 4.01 -14.99
C ARG A 43 -8.28 4.12 -16.52
N PRO A 44 -9.13 4.92 -17.19
CA PRO A 44 -9.10 5.04 -18.65
C PRO A 44 -7.74 5.50 -19.19
N TYR A 45 -7.09 6.43 -18.49
CA TYR A 45 -5.74 6.87 -18.87
C TYR A 45 -4.72 5.73 -18.77
N ALA A 46 -4.73 4.99 -17.65
CA ALA A 46 -3.84 3.86 -17.43
C ALA A 46 -4.06 2.75 -18.48
N ASP A 47 -5.31 2.47 -18.82
CA ASP A 47 -5.66 1.44 -19.81
C ASP A 47 -5.19 1.86 -21.22
N HIS A 48 -5.41 3.12 -21.62
CA HIS A 48 -5.00 3.61 -22.93
C HIS A 48 -3.48 3.74 -23.08
N ILE A 49 -2.77 4.25 -22.06
CA ILE A 49 -1.31 4.34 -22.15
C ILE A 49 -0.68 2.95 -22.20
N GLN A 50 -1.27 1.97 -21.49
CA GLN A 50 -0.81 0.58 -21.57
C GLN A 50 -0.99 0.00 -22.97
N GLN A 51 -2.15 0.22 -23.61
CA GLN A 51 -2.39 -0.21 -25.00
C GLN A 51 -1.35 0.37 -25.98
N VAL A 52 -0.99 1.65 -25.81
CA VAL A 52 0.03 2.30 -26.64
C VAL A 52 1.42 1.70 -26.38
N ILE A 53 1.79 1.50 -25.11
CA ILE A 53 3.07 0.89 -24.74
C ILE A 53 3.17 -0.54 -25.29
N ASP A 54 2.11 -1.33 -25.18
CA ASP A 54 2.08 -2.70 -25.69
C ASP A 54 2.26 -2.74 -27.21
N HIS A 55 1.58 -1.83 -27.95
CA HIS A 55 1.76 -1.70 -29.38
C HIS A 55 3.20 -1.33 -29.76
N ILE A 56 3.81 -0.37 -29.05
CA ILE A 56 5.20 0.04 -29.29
C ILE A 56 6.18 -1.08 -28.94
N SER A 57 5.91 -1.85 -27.89
CA SER A 57 6.80 -2.95 -27.45
C SER A 57 6.87 -4.11 -28.45
N THR A 58 5.85 -4.26 -29.30
CA THR A 58 5.76 -5.33 -30.32
C THR A 58 6.21 -4.86 -31.70
N ALA A 59 6.10 -3.55 -31.98
CA ALA A 59 6.78 -2.95 -33.11
C ALA A 59 8.28 -3.20 -32.96
N HIS A 60 8.96 -3.69 -34.01
CA HIS A 60 10.41 -3.93 -33.99
C HIS A 60 11.11 -2.60 -34.29
N PRO A 61 11.52 -1.81 -33.28
CA PRO A 61 12.11 -0.52 -33.54
C PRO A 61 13.61 -0.74 -33.82
N GLU A 62 14.21 0.08 -34.69
CA GLU A 62 15.67 0.06 -34.85
C GLU A 62 16.40 0.44 -33.54
N TYR A 63 15.69 1.10 -32.61
CA TYR A 63 16.18 1.50 -31.30
C TYR A 63 15.54 0.69 -30.16
N HIS A 64 16.38 0.06 -29.33
CA HIS A 64 15.94 -0.66 -28.13
C HIS A 64 16.04 0.23 -26.88
N HIS A 65 14.91 0.50 -26.24
CA HIS A 65 14.88 1.24 -24.99
C HIS A 65 15.29 0.34 -23.81
N PRO A 66 16.19 0.76 -22.89
CA PRO A 66 16.68 -0.09 -21.79
C PRO A 66 15.60 -0.69 -20.87
N PHE A 67 14.45 -0.02 -20.73
CA PHE A 67 13.30 -0.53 -19.94
C PHE A 67 12.41 -1.54 -20.68
N LEU A 68 12.61 -1.73 -21.99
CA LEU A 68 11.91 -2.75 -22.79
C LEU A 68 12.75 -4.02 -22.97
N GLU A 69 14.04 -3.97 -22.61
CA GLU A 69 14.95 -5.11 -22.68
C GLU A 69 14.67 -6.12 -21.56
N LYS A 70 14.39 -7.38 -21.94
CA LYS A 70 14.30 -8.49 -20.97
C LYS A 70 15.69 -8.91 -20.52
N ARG A 71 16.04 -8.59 -19.28
CA ARG A 71 17.29 -9.04 -18.64
C ARG A 71 17.08 -10.37 -17.93
N THR A 72 17.90 -11.37 -18.28
CA THR A 72 17.83 -12.73 -17.69
C THR A 72 18.50 -12.82 -16.32
N THR A 73 19.42 -11.90 -16.00
CA THR A 73 20.10 -11.82 -14.70
C THR A 73 20.16 -10.38 -14.23
N PHE A 74 19.99 -10.17 -12.92
CA PHE A 74 20.08 -8.85 -12.30
C PHE A 74 20.90 -8.96 -11.00
N LYS A 75 21.87 -8.05 -10.85
CA LYS A 75 22.70 -7.94 -9.63
C LYS A 75 22.09 -7.00 -8.60
N LYS A 76 21.18 -6.12 -9.05
CA LYS A 76 20.50 -5.12 -8.23
C LYS A 76 19.00 -5.11 -8.50
N THR A 77 18.21 -4.88 -7.47
CA THR A 77 16.75 -4.69 -7.54
C THR A 77 16.35 -3.43 -6.79
N GLY A 78 15.31 -2.76 -7.28
CA GLY A 78 14.64 -1.65 -6.59
C GLY A 78 13.30 -2.12 -6.02
N LEU A 79 13.03 -1.83 -4.74
CA LEU A 79 11.75 -2.12 -4.10
C LEU A 79 11.08 -0.83 -3.64
N ILE A 80 9.89 -0.54 -4.17
CA ILE A 80 9.07 0.61 -3.73
C ILE A 80 7.98 0.07 -2.80
N VAL A 81 7.99 0.50 -1.54
CA VAL A 81 7.09 0.03 -0.48
C VAL A 81 6.11 1.13 -0.12
N ILE A 82 4.88 1.04 -0.62
CA ILE A 82 3.85 2.06 -0.36
C ILE A 82 3.09 1.71 0.93
N THR A 83 3.35 2.46 2.01
CA THR A 83 2.66 2.30 3.30
C THR A 83 1.57 3.35 3.53
N SER A 84 0.77 3.20 4.59
CA SER A 84 -0.13 4.26 5.06
C SER A 84 0.56 5.18 6.05
N ASP A 85 0.44 6.49 5.85
CA ASP A 85 0.92 7.53 6.78
C ASP A 85 0.20 7.54 8.14
N ARG A 86 -0.94 6.86 8.24
CA ARG A 86 -1.78 6.82 9.44
C ARG A 86 -1.83 5.42 10.07
N GLY A 87 -1.84 5.38 11.40
CA GLY A 87 -2.09 4.19 12.21
C GLY A 87 -3.58 3.85 12.36
N LEU A 88 -3.90 2.96 13.31
CA LEU A 88 -5.26 2.43 13.55
C LEU A 88 -5.88 1.78 12.30
N CYS A 89 -5.05 1.21 11.44
CA CYS A 89 -5.42 0.54 10.19
C CYS A 89 -5.35 -1.00 10.30
N GLY A 90 -5.54 -1.54 11.51
CA GLY A 90 -5.37 -2.95 11.80
C GLY A 90 -3.96 -3.45 11.45
N GLY A 91 -3.88 -4.60 10.78
CA GLY A 91 -2.62 -5.24 10.38
C GLY A 91 -2.02 -4.78 9.04
N LEU A 92 -2.58 -3.77 8.37
CA LEU A 92 -2.21 -3.41 6.99
C LEU A 92 -0.70 -3.18 6.82
N ASN A 93 -0.14 -2.20 7.54
CA ASN A 93 1.28 -1.86 7.44
C ASN A 93 2.17 -3.01 7.94
N VAL A 94 1.78 -3.70 9.01
CA VAL A 94 2.55 -4.81 9.57
C VAL A 94 2.66 -5.98 8.57
N ASN A 95 1.55 -6.36 7.95
CA ASN A 95 1.52 -7.45 6.98
C ASN A 95 2.31 -7.08 5.71
N LEU A 96 2.16 -5.84 5.22
CA LEU A 96 2.91 -5.33 4.08
C LEU A 96 4.43 -5.38 4.34
N LEU A 97 4.87 -4.84 5.48
CA LEU A 97 6.30 -4.77 5.82
C LEU A 97 6.89 -6.17 6.08
N LYS A 98 6.14 -7.09 6.68
CA LYS A 98 6.56 -8.49 6.81
C LYS A 98 6.82 -9.13 5.44
N THR A 99 5.91 -8.92 4.48
CA THR A 99 6.10 -9.41 3.11
C THR A 99 7.30 -8.75 2.44
N ALA A 100 7.46 -7.43 2.56
CA ALA A 100 8.59 -6.71 1.99
C ALA A 100 9.93 -7.23 2.52
N VAL A 101 10.05 -7.41 3.85
CA VAL A 101 11.26 -7.97 4.48
C VAL A 101 11.51 -9.41 4.02
N SER A 102 10.46 -10.24 3.93
CA SER A 102 10.59 -11.61 3.42
C SER A 102 11.14 -11.64 1.99
N THR A 103 10.63 -10.76 1.11
CA THR A 103 11.10 -10.65 -0.28
C THR A 103 12.55 -10.18 -0.36
N ILE A 104 12.92 -9.18 0.44
CA ILE A 104 14.32 -8.69 0.52
C ILE A 104 15.25 -9.84 0.95
N ASN A 105 14.87 -10.60 1.98
CA ASN A 105 15.66 -11.74 2.44
C ASN A 105 15.80 -12.83 1.36
N GLN A 106 14.77 -13.05 0.55
CA GLN A 106 14.83 -14.00 -0.56
C GLN A 106 15.85 -13.55 -1.63
N TRP A 107 15.84 -12.28 -2.02
CA TRP A 107 16.78 -11.74 -2.99
C TRP A 107 18.21 -11.68 -2.45
N GLN A 108 18.40 -11.38 -1.17
CA GLN A 108 19.71 -11.43 -0.52
C GLN A 108 20.32 -12.84 -0.56
N LYS A 109 19.51 -13.90 -0.34
CA LYS A 109 19.96 -15.30 -0.48
C LYS A 109 20.40 -15.64 -1.89
N GLN A 110 19.87 -14.95 -2.90
CA GLN A 110 20.25 -15.09 -4.29
C GLN A 110 21.43 -14.17 -4.67
N ALA A 111 22.09 -13.54 -3.68
CA ALA A 111 23.18 -12.58 -3.86
C ALA A 111 22.78 -11.33 -4.70
N VAL A 112 21.50 -10.97 -4.69
CA VAL A 112 20.98 -9.76 -5.34
C VAL A 112 20.94 -8.61 -4.33
N THR A 113 21.55 -7.48 -4.68
CA THR A 113 21.52 -6.28 -3.83
C THR A 113 20.18 -5.56 -3.99
N THR A 114 19.45 -5.33 -2.91
CA THR A 114 18.16 -4.61 -2.97
C THR A 114 18.32 -3.19 -2.45
N GLU A 115 17.93 -2.21 -3.24
CA GLU A 115 17.72 -0.83 -2.81
C GLU A 115 16.22 -0.62 -2.63
N PHE A 116 15.79 0.04 -1.55
CA PHE A 116 14.37 0.23 -1.28
C PHE A 116 14.03 1.70 -1.00
N CYS A 117 12.81 2.08 -1.40
CA CYS A 117 12.19 3.36 -1.15
C CYS A 117 10.86 3.12 -0.42
N VAL A 118 10.57 3.90 0.62
CA VAL A 118 9.34 3.80 1.43
C VAL A 118 8.54 5.09 1.29
#